data_AF-A0A0E3V1K5-F1
#
_entry.id   AF-A0A0E3V1K5-F1
#
_cell.length_a   1.000
_cell.length_b   1.000
_cell.length_c   1.000
_cell.angle_alpha   90.00
_cell.angle_beta   90.00
_cell.angle_gamma   90.00
#
_symmetry.space_group_name_H-M   'P 1'
#
loop_
_entity.id
_entity.type
_entity.pdbx_description
1 polymer ?
#
loop_
_entity_poly.entity_id
_entity_poly.type
_entity_poly.pdbx_seq_one_letter_code
_entity_poly.pdbx_strand_id
1 'polypeptide(L)'
;MDDFMDDLVYKKHGKGSAVASSADTSSSSSGANSPLPTLAQLQEKQRSELIEMAQVRFGIKGSAVQINLAPLQIHLGMTQKEIFKALLDAPEAEHADQVLYALAKGEIDADMANQILASLALLDKFKKIKIES
;
A
#
# COMPACT_ATOMS: atom_id res chain seq x y z
N MET A 1 -10.43 -37.62 33.23
CA MET A 1 -9.18 -38.30 33.55
C MET A 1 -9.19 -39.60 32.81
N ASP A 2 -8.26 -39.63 31.87
CA ASP A 2 -7.63 -40.66 31.05
C ASP A 2 -7.94 -42.14 31.27
N ASP A 3 -7.92 -42.87 30.14
CA ASP A 3 -7.39 -44.24 29.89
C ASP A 3 -8.17 -44.81 28.69
N PHE A 4 -7.69 -44.75 27.44
CA PHE A 4 -6.65 -45.58 26.80
C PHE A 4 -6.86 -47.09 26.98
N MET A 5 -6.47 -47.84 25.94
CA MET A 5 -6.58 -49.30 25.74
C MET A 5 -7.82 -49.65 24.90
N ASP A 6 -7.61 -49.90 23.61
CA ASP A 6 -7.32 -51.25 23.06
C ASP A 6 -8.66 -51.84 22.61
N ASP A 7 -8.80 -52.59 21.54
CA ASP A 7 -7.93 -53.05 20.49
C ASP A 7 -8.93 -53.56 19.41
N LEU A 8 -8.45 -53.57 18.18
CA LEU A 8 -8.95 -54.27 16.99
C LEU A 8 -10.20 -55.17 17.13
N VAL A 9 -11.15 -55.09 16.17
CA VAL A 9 -11.50 -56.22 15.25
C VAL A 9 -12.26 -55.71 14.00
N TYR A 10 -11.55 -55.73 12.85
CA TYR A 10 -11.98 -56.05 11.47
C TYR A 10 -13.34 -55.59 10.90
N LYS A 11 -13.28 -54.96 9.71
CA LYS A 11 -13.58 -55.73 8.47
C LYS A 11 -13.11 -55.08 7.16
N LYS A 12 -12.20 -55.80 6.50
CA LYS A 12 -11.84 -55.65 5.09
C LYS A 12 -12.84 -56.44 4.23
N HIS A 13 -13.60 -55.75 3.40
CA HIS A 13 -14.19 -56.27 2.16
C HIS A 13 -13.95 -55.16 1.12
N GLY A 14 -13.26 -55.35 0.00
CA GLY A 14 -13.42 -56.45 -0.95
C GLY A 14 -14.00 -55.87 -2.24
N LYS A 15 -13.14 -55.21 -3.02
CA LYS A 15 -13.15 -54.98 -4.49
C LYS A 15 -14.48 -55.29 -5.24
N GLY A 16 -15.10 -54.26 -5.84
CA GLY A 16 -16.18 -54.47 -6.82
C GLY A 16 -16.85 -53.18 -7.31
N SER A 17 -16.39 -52.71 -8.47
CA SER A 17 -17.06 -51.90 -9.50
C SER A 17 -18.54 -51.49 -9.31
N ALA A 18 -18.82 -50.19 -9.47
CA ALA A 18 -19.83 -49.60 -10.38
C ALA A 18 -20.61 -48.41 -9.76
N VAL A 19 -20.69 -47.34 -10.56
CA VAL A 19 -21.77 -46.34 -10.65
C VAL A 19 -21.78 -45.18 -9.65
N ALA A 20 -21.48 -44.00 -10.24
CA ALA A 20 -22.03 -42.67 -9.98
C ALA A 20 -21.76 -42.03 -8.62
N SER A 21 -20.91 -41.01 -8.60
CA SER A 21 -21.39 -39.62 -8.74
C SER A 21 -20.25 -38.61 -8.51
N SER A 22 -20.13 -37.71 -9.47
CA SER A 22 -19.84 -36.28 -9.27
C SER A 22 -18.47 -35.87 -8.73
N ALA A 23 -17.67 -35.39 -9.69
CA ALA A 23 -16.72 -34.30 -9.56
C ALA A 23 -15.63 -34.48 -8.50
N ASP A 24 -14.61 -35.26 -8.88
CA ASP A 24 -13.27 -35.09 -8.34
C ASP A 24 -12.83 -33.63 -8.56
N THR A 25 -12.83 -32.90 -7.46
CA THR A 25 -12.03 -31.70 -7.23
C THR A 25 -10.57 -32.02 -7.44
N SER A 26 -10.17 -32.03 -8.70
CA SER A 26 -8.80 -31.77 -9.13
C SER A 26 -8.81 -30.53 -10.02
N SER A 27 -9.41 -29.45 -9.51
CA SER A 27 -8.78 -28.14 -9.69
C SER A 27 -7.43 -28.23 -8.96
N SER A 28 -6.47 -28.84 -9.66
CA SER A 28 -5.08 -28.42 -9.58
C SER A 28 -5.14 -26.92 -9.84
N SER A 29 -5.26 -26.17 -8.74
CA SER A 29 -5.02 -24.76 -8.74
C SER A 29 -3.64 -24.65 -9.35
N SER A 30 -3.62 -24.22 -10.59
CA SER A 30 -2.47 -23.73 -11.31
C SER A 30 -2.11 -22.45 -10.55
N GLY A 31 -1.54 -22.67 -9.36
CA GLY A 31 -1.00 -21.66 -8.48
C GLY A 31 0.18 -21.07 -9.20
N ALA A 32 -0.11 -20.01 -9.94
CA ALA A 32 0.73 -18.84 -10.04
C ALA A 32 2.23 -19.12 -10.20
N ASN A 33 2.63 -19.56 -11.40
CA ASN A 33 3.92 -19.12 -11.94
C ASN A 33 3.72 -17.76 -12.63
N SER A 34 3.11 -16.80 -11.94
CA SER A 34 3.26 -15.41 -12.36
C SER A 34 4.67 -15.02 -11.93
N PRO A 35 5.59 -14.72 -12.86
CA PRO A 35 6.95 -14.34 -12.49
C PRO A 35 6.89 -13.19 -11.48
N LEU A 36 7.73 -13.26 -10.45
CA LEU A 36 7.83 -12.19 -9.45
C LEU A 36 8.02 -10.85 -10.18
N PRO A 37 7.28 -9.80 -9.80
CA PRO A 37 7.41 -8.50 -10.44
C PRO A 37 8.84 -8.01 -10.28
N THR A 38 9.37 -7.44 -11.36
CA THR A 38 10.67 -6.77 -11.33
C THR A 38 10.61 -5.54 -10.42
N LEU A 39 11.77 -5.09 -9.93
CA LEU A 39 11.84 -3.86 -9.12
C LEU A 39 11.21 -2.66 -9.84
N ALA A 40 11.44 -2.53 -11.14
CA ALA A 40 10.89 -1.45 -11.95
C ALA A 40 9.35 -1.50 -11.99
N GLN A 41 8.78 -2.68 -12.17
CA GLN A 41 7.31 -2.87 -12.13
C GLN A 41 6.74 -2.56 -10.76
N LEU A 42 7.46 -2.90 -9.69
CA LEU A 42 7.03 -2.58 -8.33
C LEU A 42 7.08 -1.07 -8.06
N GLN A 43 8.12 -0.39 -8.53
CA GLN A 43 8.25 1.08 -8.42
C GLN A 43 7.14 1.79 -9.19
N GLU A 44 6.86 1.36 -10.42
CA GLU A 44 5.76 1.91 -11.22
C GLU A 44 4.41 1.70 -10.55
N LYS A 45 4.16 0.51 -10.00
CA LYS A 45 2.95 0.24 -9.23
C LYS A 45 2.86 1.15 -7.98
N GLN A 46 3.95 1.30 -7.22
CA GLN A 46 3.98 2.18 -6.05
C GLN A 46 3.70 3.64 -6.41
N ARG A 47 4.28 4.14 -7.51
CA ARG A 47 4.00 5.49 -8.01
C ARG A 47 2.54 5.66 -8.37
N SER A 48 1.99 4.68 -9.09
CA SER A 48 0.59 4.68 -9.51
C SER A 48 -0.37 4.67 -8.32
N GLU A 49 -0.08 3.83 -7.31
CA GLU A 49 -0.86 3.70 -6.09
C GLU A 49 -0.78 4.97 -5.23
N LEU A 50 0.40 5.59 -5.12
CA LEU A 50 0.58 6.85 -4.40
C LEU A 50 -0.26 7.97 -5.03
N ILE A 51 -0.24 8.09 -6.36
CA ILE A 51 -1.04 9.07 -7.10
C ILE A 51 -2.52 8.79 -6.90
N GLU A 52 -2.95 7.53 -7.06
CA GLU A 52 -4.36 7.16 -6.88
C GLU A 52 -4.83 7.47 -5.46
N MET A 53 -4.02 7.15 -4.45
CA MET A 53 -4.36 7.41 -3.06
C MET A 53 -4.46 8.90 -2.76
N ALA A 54 -3.55 9.70 -3.31
CA ALA A 54 -3.62 11.15 -3.20
C ALA A 54 -4.89 11.70 -3.87
N GLN A 55 -5.21 11.25 -5.10
CA GLN A 55 -6.40 11.68 -5.83
C GLN A 55 -7.70 11.31 -5.13
N VAL A 56 -7.79 10.10 -4.56
CA VAL A 56 -8.97 9.65 -3.79
C VAL A 56 -9.11 10.46 -2.51
N ARG A 57 -8.01 10.66 -1.77
CA ARG A 57 -8.02 11.43 -0.50
C ARG A 57 -8.51 12.85 -0.69
N PHE A 58 -8.18 13.46 -1.82
CA PHE A 58 -8.57 14.83 -2.15
C PHE A 58 -9.74 14.91 -3.13
N GLY A 59 -10.54 13.84 -3.28
CA GLY A 59 -11.77 13.86 -4.06
C GLY A 59 -11.61 14.24 -5.54
N ILE A 60 -10.39 14.15 -6.09
CA ILE A 60 -10.09 14.36 -7.51
C ILE A 60 -10.56 13.13 -8.31
N LYS A 61 -10.45 11.94 -7.71
CA LYS A 61 -10.96 10.68 -8.26
C LYS A 61 -11.97 10.08 -7.28
N GLY A 62 -13.22 9.92 -7.71
CA GLY A 62 -14.31 9.37 -6.89
C GLY A 62 -15.32 10.42 -6.43
N SER A 63 -15.89 10.23 -5.23
CA SER A 63 -16.86 11.16 -4.64
C SER A 63 -16.18 12.44 -4.18
N ALA A 64 -16.86 13.59 -4.36
CA ALA A 64 -16.35 14.88 -3.90
C ALA A 64 -16.15 14.87 -2.38
N VAL A 65 -14.93 15.17 -1.94
CA VAL A 65 -14.57 15.32 -0.52
C VAL A 65 -14.41 16.82 -0.25
N GLN A 66 -14.90 17.28 0.89
CA GLN A 66 -14.67 18.65 1.32
C GLN A 66 -13.25 18.76 1.90
N ILE A 67 -12.40 19.52 1.23
CA ILE A 67 -10.98 19.69 1.60
C ILE A 67 -10.83 21.03 2.31
N ASN A 68 -10.49 20.98 3.59
CA ASN A 68 -10.14 22.16 4.38
C ASN A 68 -8.62 22.29 4.47
N LEU A 69 -8.00 22.52 3.32
CA LEU A 69 -6.56 22.73 3.19
C LEU A 69 -6.36 24.02 2.39
N ALA A 70 -5.56 24.96 2.89
CA ALA A 70 -5.17 26.14 2.13
C ALA A 70 -4.05 25.74 1.15
N PRO A 71 -4.30 25.63 -0.17
CA PRO A 71 -3.31 25.10 -1.08
C PRO A 71 -2.05 25.97 -1.14
N LEU A 72 -0.89 25.35 -0.94
CA LEU A 72 0.37 25.99 -1.25
C LEU A 72 0.61 26.01 -2.77
N GLN A 73 1.28 27.05 -3.26
CA GLN A 73 1.74 27.10 -4.65
C GLN A 73 2.99 26.23 -4.79
N ILE A 74 2.78 24.95 -5.09
CA ILE A 74 3.85 23.99 -5.39
C ILE A 74 3.72 23.64 -6.86
N HIS A 75 4.82 23.69 -7.62
CA HIS A 75 4.80 23.41 -9.06
C HIS A 75 6.03 22.61 -9.49
N LEU A 76 5.92 21.93 -10.63
CA LEU A 76 6.89 20.95 -11.13
C LEU A 76 8.27 21.56 -11.47
N GLY A 77 8.33 22.88 -11.64
CA GLY A 77 9.58 23.63 -11.86
C GLY A 77 10.34 23.98 -10.58
N MET A 78 9.77 23.72 -9.39
CA MET A 78 10.42 24.03 -8.12
C MET A 78 11.41 22.94 -7.72
N THR A 79 12.56 23.37 -7.20
CA THR A 79 13.50 22.49 -6.53
C THR A 79 12.95 22.02 -5.19
N GLN A 80 13.43 20.88 -4.69
CA GLN A 80 13.05 20.35 -3.38
C GLN A 80 13.18 21.40 -2.26
N LYS A 81 14.22 22.26 -2.31
CA LYS A 81 14.44 23.34 -1.35
C LYS A 81 13.35 24.42 -1.40
N GLU A 82 12.91 24.78 -2.60
CA GLU A 82 11.83 25.76 -2.79
C GLU A 82 10.50 25.20 -2.30
N ILE A 83 10.24 23.92 -2.56
CA ILE A 83 9.06 23.23 -2.05
C ILE A 83 9.10 23.19 -0.52
N PHE A 84 10.23 22.84 0.08
CA PHE A 84 10.38 22.90 1.54
C PHE A 84 10.15 24.30 2.11
N LYS A 85 10.66 25.34 1.43
CA LYS A 85 10.42 26.71 1.85
C LYS A 85 8.93 27.06 1.80
N ALA A 86 8.22 26.68 0.73
CA ALA A 86 6.78 26.87 0.63
C ALA A 86 6.03 26.08 1.72
N LEU A 87 6.47 24.88 2.06
CA LEU A 87 5.88 24.10 3.16
C LEU A 87 5.97 24.82 4.50
N LEU A 88 7.01 25.64 4.75
CA LEU A 88 7.10 26.43 5.99
C LEU A 88 5.99 27.47 6.15
N ASP A 89 5.30 27.84 5.07
CA ASP A 89 4.15 28.74 5.12
C ASP A 89 2.86 28.03 5.60
N ALA A 90 2.87 26.69 5.69
CA ALA A 90 1.79 25.89 6.23
C ALA A 90 2.15 25.27 7.61
N PRO A 91 1.14 24.91 8.43
CA PRO A 91 1.36 24.16 9.66
C PRO A 91 2.08 22.83 9.41
N GLU A 92 2.99 22.45 10.31
CA GLU A 92 3.75 21.20 10.18
C GLU A 92 2.86 19.96 10.05
N ALA A 93 1.73 19.93 10.76
CA ALA A 93 0.74 18.86 10.67
C ALA A 93 0.16 18.69 9.26
N GLU A 94 0.19 19.73 8.43
CA GLU A 94 -0.36 19.75 7.09
C GLU A 94 0.70 19.52 6.01
N HIS A 95 2.01 19.47 6.34
CA HIS A 95 3.08 19.40 5.33
C HIS A 95 2.94 18.18 4.41
N ALA A 96 2.67 17.01 4.98
CA ALA A 96 2.45 15.80 4.19
C ALA A 96 1.19 15.93 3.30
N ASP A 97 0.14 16.56 3.81
CA ASP A 97 -1.12 16.73 3.08
C ASP A 97 -0.97 17.74 1.95
N GLN A 98 -0.17 18.80 2.11
CA GLN A 98 0.17 19.75 1.05
C GLN A 98 0.94 19.09 -0.09
N VAL A 99 1.92 18.23 0.24
CA VAL A 99 2.69 17.48 -0.77
C VAL A 99 1.79 16.49 -1.51
N LEU A 100 0.95 15.75 -0.78
CA LEU A 100 0.00 14.82 -1.40
C LEU A 100 -1.05 15.56 -2.23
N TYR A 101 -1.47 16.76 -1.84
CA TYR A 101 -2.43 17.56 -2.59
C TYR A 101 -1.83 18.05 -3.92
N ALA A 102 -0.60 18.55 -3.89
CA ALA A 102 0.15 18.92 -5.10
C ALA A 102 0.34 17.71 -6.03
N LEU A 103 0.67 16.54 -5.47
CA LEU A 103 0.78 15.29 -6.23
C LEU A 103 -0.56 14.90 -6.86
N ALA A 104 -1.66 15.00 -6.11
CA ALA A 104 -3.00 14.65 -6.58
C ALA A 104 -3.42 15.51 -7.78
N LYS A 105 -3.06 16.80 -7.78
CA LYS A 105 -3.28 17.72 -8.89
C LYS A 105 -2.33 17.54 -10.08
N GLY A 106 -1.29 16.73 -9.93
CA GLY A 106 -0.23 16.60 -10.93
C GLY A 106 0.70 17.83 -11.00
N GLU A 107 0.74 18.63 -9.94
CA GLU A 107 1.63 19.79 -9.84
C GLU A 107 3.07 19.38 -9.51
N ILE A 108 3.27 18.17 -8.97
CA ILE A 108 4.57 17.51 -8.79
C ILE A 108 4.47 16.04 -9.21
N ASP A 109 5.60 15.45 -9.57
CA ASP A 109 5.67 14.01 -9.86
C ASP A 109 5.78 13.15 -8.59
N ALA A 110 5.52 11.85 -8.74
CA ALA A 110 5.54 10.90 -7.64
C ALA A 110 6.94 10.70 -7.03
N ASP A 111 8.00 10.87 -7.81
CA ASP A 111 9.38 10.71 -7.31
C ASP A 111 9.76 11.88 -6.40
N MET A 112 9.46 13.10 -6.82
CA MET A 112 9.63 14.33 -6.04
C MET A 112 8.77 14.29 -4.76
N ALA A 113 7.49 13.92 -4.89
CA ALA A 113 6.60 13.78 -3.73
C ALA A 113 7.16 12.77 -2.72
N ASN A 114 7.63 11.60 -3.19
CA ASN A 114 8.21 10.58 -2.32
C ASN A 114 9.51 11.07 -1.65
N GLN A 115 10.38 11.78 -2.38
CA GLN A 115 11.61 12.36 -1.81
C GLN A 115 11.30 13.38 -0.70
N ILE A 116 10.30 14.24 -0.89
CA ILE A 116 9.88 15.23 0.10
C ILE A 116 9.24 14.54 1.31
N LEU A 117 8.33 13.60 1.10
CA LEU A 117 7.68 12.85 2.19
C LEU A 117 8.70 12.05 3.00
N ALA A 118 9.66 11.39 2.34
CA ALA A 118 10.76 10.70 3.02
C ALA A 118 11.61 11.65 3.84
N SER A 119 11.93 12.83 3.28
CA SER A 119 12.70 13.87 3.96
C SER A 119 11.95 14.45 5.17
N LEU A 120 10.63 14.69 5.06
CA LEU A 120 9.77 15.08 6.18
C LEU A 120 9.75 14.01 7.27
N ALA A 121 9.61 12.73 6.91
CA ALA A 121 9.63 11.62 7.85
C ALA A 121 10.98 11.48 8.56
N LEU A 122 12.09 11.76 7.86
CA LEU A 122 13.42 11.81 8.48
C LEU A 122 13.53 12.97 9.47
N LEU A 123 13.05 14.17 9.10
CA LEU A 123 13.05 15.34 9.99
C LEU A 123 12.25 15.07 11.28
N ASP A 124 11.08 14.44 11.17
CA ASP A 124 10.27 14.05 12.32
C ASP A 124 11.02 13.04 13.22
N LYS A 125 11.72 12.05 12.62
CA LYS A 125 12.59 11.13 13.37
C LYS A 125 13.73 11.86 14.09
N PHE A 126 14.41 12.80 13.44
CA PHE A 126 15.46 13.59 14.07
C PHE A 126 14.95 14.48 15.20
N LYS A 127 13.74 15.04 15.08
CA LYS A 127 13.09 15.78 16.17
C LYS A 127 12.84 14.88 17.38
N LYS A 128 12.42 13.63 17.16
CA LYS A 128 12.19 12.64 18.23
C LYS A 128 13.47 12.13 18.90
N ILE A 129 14.61 12.22 18.22
CA ILE A 129 15.93 11.85 18.78
C ILE A 129 16.50 12.98 19.66
N LYS A 130 15.97 14.21 19.58
CA LYS A 130 16.27 15.22 20.61
C LYS A 130 15.46 14.88 21.87
N ILE A 131 16.17 14.82 23.01
CA ILE A 131 15.77 14.36 24.36
C ILE A 131 16.16 12.88 24.53
N GLU A 132 17.29 12.51 25.13
CA GLU A 132 17.78 12.91 26.47
C GLU A 132 19.22 13.49 26.45
N SER A 133 19.41 14.67 27.05
CA SER A 133 20.69 15.16 27.58
C SER A 133 20.42 15.96 28.84
#